data_AF-A0A1Z8PYU4-F1
#
_entry.id   AF-A0A1Z8PYU4-F1
#
_cell.length_a   1.000
_cell.length_b   1.000
_cell.length_c   1.000
_cell.angle_alpha   90.00
_cell.angle_beta   90.00
_cell.angle_gamma   90.00
#
_symmetry.space_group_name_H-M   'P 1'
#
loop_
_entity.id
_entity.type
_entity.pdbx_description
1 polymer ?
#
loop_
_entity_poly.entity_id
_entity_poly.type
_entity_poly.pdbx_seq_one_letter_code
_entity_poly.pdbx_strand_id
1 'polypeptide(L)'
;MSEDIKTRLQDSAAECLKSYEVWSESKKDSSARENLHAAVHELRKVASRLEIELAVSDRDQNTQKKIPIPTHRDSGRRHHNKDENISDGEQSEGAEKKKPSRPRRRAPAKKASGDE
;
A
#
# COMPACT_ATOMS: atom_id res chain seq x y z
N MET A 1 15.54 12.66 -0.45
CA MET A 1 15.59 11.76 -1.62
C MET A 1 16.83 10.90 -1.49
N SER A 2 16.69 9.58 -1.52
CA SER A 2 17.46 8.74 -2.44
C SER A 2 19.00 8.71 -2.38
N GLU A 3 19.68 9.47 -1.52
CA GLU A 3 21.15 9.39 -1.38
C GLU A 3 21.58 7.98 -0.96
N ASP A 4 20.85 7.38 -0.02
CA ASP A 4 21.06 5.97 0.38
C ASP A 4 20.88 5.00 -0.79
N ILE A 5 19.82 5.14 -1.59
CA ILE A 5 19.56 4.19 -2.68
C ILE A 5 20.53 4.38 -3.85
N LYS A 6 20.95 5.61 -4.13
CA LYS A 6 21.95 5.92 -5.16
C LYS A 6 23.30 5.33 -4.79
N THR A 7 23.77 5.58 -3.57
CA THR A 7 25.03 5.01 -3.07
C THR A 7 24.96 3.49 -3.03
N ARG A 8 23.88 2.91 -2.49
CA ARG A 8 23.71 1.45 -2.46
C ARG A 8 23.61 0.81 -3.83
N LEU A 9 23.02 1.49 -4.81
CA LEU A 9 23.00 1.02 -6.20
C LEU A 9 24.42 1.01 -6.77
N GLN A 10 25.18 2.08 -6.56
CA GLN A 10 26.57 2.15 -7.01
C GLN A 10 27.43 1.05 -6.38
N ASP A 11 27.36 0.90 -5.05
CA ASP A 11 28.15 -0.06 -4.30
C ASP A 11 27.77 -1.51 -4.65
N SER A 12 26.47 -1.83 -4.69
CA SER A 12 26.01 -3.19 -5.00
C SER A 12 26.29 -3.58 -6.46
N ALA A 13 26.19 -2.64 -7.41
CA ALA A 13 26.55 -2.88 -8.80
C ALA A 13 28.06 -3.09 -8.96
N ALA A 14 28.88 -2.26 -8.31
CA ALA A 14 30.34 -2.39 -8.32
C ALA A 14 30.79 -3.72 -7.71
N GLU A 15 30.23 -4.12 -6.57
CA GLU A 15 30.55 -5.38 -5.91
C GLU A 15 30.09 -6.59 -6.74
N CYS A 16 28.93 -6.51 -7.38
CA CYS A 16 28.43 -7.55 -8.28
C CYS A 16 29.34 -7.73 -9.50
N LEU A 17 29.82 -6.62 -10.08
CA LEU A 17 30.73 -6.67 -11.23
C LEU A 17 32.08 -7.25 -10.84
N LYS A 18 32.66 -6.81 -9.72
CA LYS A 18 33.91 -7.35 -9.17
C LYS A 18 33.81 -8.85 -8.86
N SER A 19 32.73 -9.27 -8.20
CA SER A 19 32.50 -10.69 -7.90
C SER A 19 32.33 -11.53 -9.16
N TYR A 20 31.71 -10.96 -10.20
CA TYR A 20 31.55 -11.62 -11.49
C TYR A 20 32.90 -11.81 -12.20
N GLU A 21 33.76 -10.80 -12.21
CA GLU A 21 35.10 -10.90 -12.80
C GLU A 21 35.90 -12.04 -12.15
N VAL A 22 35.97 -12.07 -10.82
CA VAL A 22 36.66 -13.12 -10.05
C VAL A 22 36.11 -14.52 -10.36
N TRP A 23 34.78 -14.67 -10.36
CA TRP A 23 34.16 -15.96 -10.69
C TRP A 23 34.38 -16.35 -12.17
N SER A 24 34.41 -15.37 -13.07
CA SER A 24 34.57 -15.62 -14.51
C SER A 24 35.96 -16.17 -14.85
N GLU A 25 36.99 -15.75 -14.10
CA GLU A 25 38.36 -16.25 -14.19
C GLU A 25 38.52 -17.65 -13.60
N SER A 26 37.72 -18.00 -12.58
CA SER A 26 37.81 -19.29 -11.87
C SER A 26 36.43 -19.94 -11.67
N LYS A 27 35.82 -20.40 -12.77
CA LYS A 27 34.44 -20.95 -12.79
C LYS A 27 34.21 -22.20 -11.92
N LYS A 28 35.27 -22.87 -11.50
CA LYS A 28 35.20 -24.07 -10.63
C LYS A 28 35.25 -23.73 -9.14
N ASP A 29 35.54 -22.49 -8.79
CA ASP A 29 35.58 -22.04 -7.40
C ASP A 29 34.16 -21.85 -6.84
N SER A 30 33.79 -22.66 -5.85
CA SER A 30 32.48 -22.56 -5.18
C SER A 30 32.36 -21.27 -4.38
N SER A 31 33.45 -20.80 -3.76
CA SER A 31 33.46 -19.59 -2.94
C SER A 31 33.20 -18.35 -3.81
N ALA A 32 33.90 -18.24 -4.95
CA ALA A 32 33.67 -17.16 -5.92
C ALA A 32 32.22 -17.16 -6.45
N ARG A 33 31.66 -18.35 -6.70
CA ARG A 33 30.26 -18.49 -7.13
C ARG A 33 29.28 -18.04 -6.05
N GLU A 34 29.50 -18.41 -4.79
CA GLU A 34 28.66 -18.03 -3.65
C GLU A 34 28.72 -16.51 -3.40
N ASN A 35 29.90 -15.91 -3.49
CA ASN A 35 30.07 -14.46 -3.39
C ASN A 35 29.33 -13.72 -4.50
N LEU A 36 29.41 -14.20 -5.75
CA LEU A 36 28.63 -13.65 -6.85
C LEU A 36 27.11 -13.77 -6.60
N HIS A 37 26.63 -14.91 -6.08
CA HIS A 37 25.22 -15.08 -5.74
C HIS A 37 24.75 -14.10 -4.66
N ALA A 38 25.59 -13.82 -3.65
CA ALA A 38 25.31 -12.84 -2.62
C ALA A 38 25.24 -11.42 -3.19
N ALA A 39 26.22 -11.02 -4.01
CA ALA A 39 26.26 -9.71 -4.65
C ALA A 39 25.05 -9.47 -5.58
N VAL A 40 24.67 -10.50 -6.36
CA VAL A 40 23.45 -10.46 -7.19
C VAL A 40 22.19 -10.31 -6.35
N HIS A 41 22.12 -10.96 -5.17
CA HIS A 41 20.97 -10.81 -4.28
C HIS A 41 20.85 -9.39 -3.72
N GLU A 42 21.96 -8.77 -3.33
CA GLU A 42 21.93 -7.37 -2.87
C GLU A 42 21.47 -6.43 -3.99
N LEU A 43 21.98 -6.62 -5.23
CA LEU A 43 21.55 -5.83 -6.37
C LEU A 43 20.04 -5.97 -6.63
N ARG A 44 19.46 -7.17 -6.48
CA ARG A 44 18.01 -7.40 -6.61
C ARG A 44 17.20 -6.66 -5.53
N LYS A 45 17.69 -6.59 -4.30
CA LYS A 45 17.02 -5.83 -3.22
C LYS A 45 16.96 -4.35 -3.57
N VAL A 46 18.06 -3.80 -4.09
CA VAL A 46 18.11 -2.39 -4.53
C VAL A 46 17.19 -2.15 -5.73
N ALA A 47 17.20 -3.03 -6.74
CA ALA A 47 16.31 -2.94 -7.89
C ALA A 47 14.83 -2.96 -7.48
N SER A 48 14.44 -3.89 -6.60
CA SER A 48 13.06 -3.99 -6.08
C SER A 48 12.63 -2.69 -5.38
N ARG A 49 13.57 -2.02 -4.69
CA ARG A 49 13.27 -0.75 -4.03
C ARG A 49 13.02 0.37 -5.03
N LEU A 50 13.81 0.44 -6.11
CA LEU A 50 13.61 1.40 -7.19
C LEU A 50 12.27 1.18 -7.90
N GLU A 51 11.87 -0.08 -8.14
CA GLU A 51 10.57 -0.41 -8.72
C GLU A 51 9.40 0.09 -7.86
N ILE A 52 9.51 -0.05 -6.53
CA ILE A 52 8.52 0.50 -5.60
C ILE A 52 8.45 2.02 -5.71
N GLU A 53 9.59 2.72 -5.79
CA GLU A 53 9.61 4.18 -5.91
C GLU A 53 8.98 4.67 -7.21
N LEU A 54 9.22 3.96 -8.32
CA LEU A 54 8.56 4.22 -9.59
C LEU A 54 7.04 4.04 -9.48
N ALA A 55 6.58 2.91 -8.91
CA ALA A 55 5.15 2.65 -8.74
C ALA A 55 4.46 3.67 -7.81
N VAL A 56 5.15 4.13 -6.76
CA VAL A 56 4.66 5.20 -5.88
C VAL A 56 4.55 6.52 -6.63
N SER A 57 5.59 6.90 -7.39
CA SER A 57 5.58 8.09 -8.23
C SER A 57 4.40 8.08 -9.22
N ASP A 58 4.19 6.97 -9.92
CA ASP A 58 3.09 6.81 -10.87
C ASP A 58 1.72 6.93 -10.22
N ARG A 59 1.56 6.35 -9.02
CA ARG A 59 0.33 6.48 -8.23
C ARG A 59 0.09 7.90 -7.78
N ASP A 60 1.11 8.60 -7.33
CA ASP A 60 0.99 9.99 -6.85
C ASP A 60 0.63 10.92 -8.02
N GLN A 61 1.20 10.70 -9.22
CA GLN A 61 0.80 11.40 -10.44
C GLN A 61 -0.65 11.10 -10.86
N ASN A 62 -1.10 9.84 -10.71
CA ASN A 62 -2.46 9.45 -11.11
C ASN A 62 -3.54 9.82 -10.08
N THR A 63 -3.24 9.84 -8.78
CA THR A 63 -4.20 10.23 -7.73
C THR A 63 -4.46 11.74 -7.70
N GLN A 64 -3.56 12.55 -8.27
CA GLN A 64 -3.81 13.98 -8.50
C GLN A 64 -4.84 14.25 -9.61
N LYS A 65 -5.11 13.28 -10.49
CA LYS A 65 -6.18 13.43 -11.49
C LYS A 65 -7.52 13.35 -10.78
N LYS A 66 -8.20 14.49 -10.61
CA LYS A 66 -9.56 14.54 -10.05
C LYS A 66 -10.47 13.59 -10.82
N ILE A 67 -10.91 12.53 -10.14
CA ILE A 67 -11.87 11.59 -10.71
C ILE A 67 -13.19 12.34 -10.93
N PRO A 68 -13.75 12.35 -12.15
CA PRO A 68 -15.05 12.98 -12.40
C PRO A 68 -16.11 12.38 -11.47
N ILE A 69 -16.87 13.24 -10.80
CA ILE A 69 -17.99 12.79 -9.96
C ILE A 69 -19.03 12.17 -10.89
N PRO A 70 -19.46 10.91 -10.64
CA PRO A 70 -20.51 10.31 -11.45
C PRO A 70 -21.79 11.16 -11.43
N THR A 71 -22.43 11.33 -12.58
CA THR A 71 -23.62 12.18 -12.77
C THR A 71 -24.78 11.85 -11.84
N HIS A 72 -24.88 10.59 -11.39
CA HIS A 72 -25.88 10.15 -10.41
C HIS A 72 -25.56 10.53 -8.95
N ARG A 73 -24.34 11.03 -8.65
CA ARG A 73 -23.91 11.39 -7.28
C ARG A 73 -24.15 12.87 -6.94
N ASP A 74 -24.40 13.72 -7.93
CA ASP A 74 -24.64 15.15 -7.74
C ASP A 74 -26.07 15.49 -7.29
N SER A 75 -27.04 14.64 -7.64
CA SER A 75 -28.46 14.87 -7.36
C SER A 75 -28.86 14.65 -5.90
N GLY A 76 -28.06 13.91 -5.11
CA GLY A 76 -28.42 13.52 -3.74
C GLY A 76 -28.01 14.48 -2.62
N ARG A 77 -27.31 15.59 -2.92
CA ARG A 77 -26.76 16.49 -1.87
C ARG A 77 -27.54 17.78 -1.63
N ARG A 78 -28.64 18.02 -2.33
CA ARG A 78 -29.38 19.31 -2.25
C ARG A 78 -30.60 19.33 -1.32
N HIS A 79 -30.91 18.28 -0.57
CA HIS A 79 -32.12 18.30 0.25
C HIS A 79 -31.95 17.56 1.59
N HIS A 80 -31.34 18.21 2.58
CA HIS A 80 -31.64 17.98 4.01
C HIS A 80 -31.00 19.10 4.83
N ASN A 81 -31.68 20.26 4.86
CA ASN A 81 -31.71 21.17 6.00
C ASN A 81 -32.81 22.19 5.74
N LYS A 82 -34.05 21.80 6.04
CA LYS A 82 -35.12 22.74 6.38
C LYS A 82 -35.84 22.15 7.59
N ASP A 83 -35.34 22.51 8.76
CA ASP A 83 -36.06 22.38 10.03
C ASP A 83 -37.25 23.34 9.95
N GLU A 84 -38.41 22.85 9.49
CA GLU A 84 -39.69 23.52 9.70
C GLU A 84 -40.68 22.47 10.20
N ASN A 85 -40.95 22.60 11.50
CA ASN A 85 -42.09 22.04 12.21
C ASN A 85 -43.39 22.24 11.42
N ILE A 86 -43.96 21.17 10.88
CA ILE A 86 -45.39 20.98 10.68
C ILE A 86 -45.69 19.48 10.79
N SER A 87 -46.43 19.17 11.85
CA SER A 87 -47.20 17.95 12.04
C SER A 87 -48.37 17.96 11.06
N ASP A 88 -48.56 16.91 10.27
CA ASP A 88 -49.83 16.20 10.19
C ASP A 88 -49.67 14.86 9.47
N GLY A 89 -50.42 13.87 9.93
CA GLY A 89 -50.21 12.46 9.64
C GLY A 89 -50.87 11.94 8.37
N GLU A 90 -50.43 10.77 7.91
CA GLU A 90 -51.30 9.66 7.51
C GLU A 90 -50.47 8.40 7.20
N GLN A 91 -50.97 7.26 7.68
CA GLN A 91 -50.44 5.92 7.45
C GLN A 91 -50.49 5.55 5.96
N SER A 92 -49.43 4.90 5.46
CA SER A 92 -49.64 3.83 4.47
C SER A 92 -48.67 2.67 4.73
N GLU A 93 -49.27 1.48 4.78
CA GLU A 93 -48.64 0.19 4.96
C GLU A 93 -47.79 -0.19 3.74
N GLY A 94 -46.67 -0.88 3.96
CA GLY A 94 -46.05 -1.66 2.87
C GLY A 94 -44.54 -1.90 2.96
N ALA A 95 -44.20 -3.19 3.00
CA ALA A 95 -42.93 -3.81 2.60
C ALA A 95 -41.76 -3.82 3.61
N GLU A 96 -41.63 -4.99 4.25
CA GLU A 96 -40.42 -5.51 4.88
C GLU A 96 -39.16 -5.25 4.03
N LYS A 97 -38.16 -4.58 4.61
CA LYS A 97 -36.76 -4.71 4.18
C LYS A 97 -35.89 -4.96 5.40
N LYS A 98 -35.48 -6.22 5.56
CA LYS A 98 -34.49 -6.65 6.56
C LYS A 98 -33.22 -5.82 6.42
N LYS A 99 -32.88 -5.02 7.44
CA LYS A 99 -31.61 -4.28 7.51
C LYS A 99 -30.47 -5.30 7.62
N PRO A 100 -29.35 -5.16 6.87
CA PRO A 100 -28.21 -6.04 7.06
C PRO A 100 -27.60 -5.79 8.45
N SER A 101 -27.49 -6.83 9.26
CA SER A 101 -26.88 -6.77 10.59
C SER A 101 -25.41 -6.37 10.46
N ARG A 102 -25.04 -5.18 10.93
CA ARG A 102 -23.62 -4.78 11.03
C ARG A 102 -22.90 -5.76 11.97
N PRO A 103 -21.71 -6.27 11.61
CA PRO A 103 -20.94 -7.11 12.51
C PRO A 103 -20.56 -6.31 13.77
N ARG A 104 -20.94 -6.82 14.95
CA ARG A 104 -20.49 -6.26 16.23
C ARG A 104 -18.98 -6.41 16.31
N ARG A 105 -18.24 -5.31 16.18
CA ARG A 105 -16.81 -5.27 16.54
C ARG A 105 -16.70 -5.60 18.03
N ARG A 106 -16.05 -6.74 18.34
CA ARG A 106 -15.69 -7.09 19.72
C ARG A 106 -14.75 -6.02 20.26
N ALA A 107 -15.09 -5.45 21.40
CA ALA A 107 -14.20 -4.56 22.14
C ALA A 107 -12.98 -5.37 22.66
N PRO A 108 -11.77 -4.79 22.68
CA PRO A 108 -10.61 -5.48 23.25
C PRO A 108 -10.79 -5.66 24.76
N ALA A 109 -10.51 -6.86 25.25
CA ALA A 109 -10.54 -7.19 26.67
C ALA A 109 -9.50 -6.36 27.44
N LYS A 110 -9.92 -5.72 28.54
CA LYS A 110 -8.99 -5.12 29.51
C LYS A 110 -8.07 -6.23 30.05
N LYS A 111 -6.76 -6.09 29.84
CA LYS A 111 -5.76 -6.92 30.52
C LYS A 111 -5.91 -6.68 32.03
N ALA A 112 -6.11 -7.75 32.78
CA ALA A 112 -5.97 -7.73 34.23
C ALA A 112 -4.49 -7.44 34.55
N SER A 113 -4.25 -6.36 35.29
CA SER A 113 -2.99 -6.09 35.96
C SER A 113 -2.83 -7.11 37.09
N GLY A 114 -1.96 -8.09 36.90
CA GLY A 114 -1.41 -8.89 37.98
C GLY A 114 0.01 -8.41 38.20
N ASP A 115 0.24 -7.72 39.32
CA ASP A 115 1.55 -7.51 39.91
C ASP A 115 1.40 -7.74 41.42
N GLU A 116 2.46 -8.37 41.94
CA GLU A 116 2.75 -9.00 43.24
C GLU A 116 2.08 -8.45 44.52
#